data_AF-A0A7Z9FZI3-F1
#
_entry.id   AF-A0A7Z9FZI3-F1
#
_cell.length_a   1.000
_cell.length_b   1.000
_cell.length_c   1.000
_cell.angle_alpha   90.00
_cell.angle_beta   90.00
_cell.angle_gamma   90.00
#
_symmetry.space_group_name_H-M   'P 1'
#
loop_
_entity.id
_entity.type
_entity.pdbx_description
1 polymer ?
#
loop_
_entity_poly.entity_id
_entity_poly.type
_entity_poly.pdbx_seq_one_letter_code
_entity_poly.pdbx_strand_id
1 'polypeptide(L)'
;MTQNFTGEHNPEIWSADLESFFVPSGISTWGRRWFSGIWKDWTGNTAENSNYLGYIVLILSIYAVVKDRRCRFWTVAGLIFFVMALGPYPHIGGKQFSIPLPYLLFHRYIPFISFTGVPERFDIMLKLCMSVLVGYGITNLNEIILSIFKNKMRSRSITAMRWRIATVKIVFNGILAVLIGLEYLAIPYVTTKIEVPSFYRQMAKDIEHYGVIDIPSRPVTLYMATIHQKSLVGGYVSRPSLKALSFLDQTPIISTLMRGKPAPPSKLAQTLATSVFADFNIRYIITHNDQHLQFLEDILQLPVVHRADGITVYDCH
;
A
#
# COMPACT_ATOMS: atom_id res chain seq x y z
N MET A 1 12.89 -13.58 -25.51
CA MET A 1 11.45 -13.64 -25.16
C MET A 1 11.21 -12.80 -23.91
N THR A 2 11.26 -11.48 -24.07
CA THR A 2 10.86 -10.54 -23.01
C THR A 2 9.34 -10.51 -23.00
N GLN A 3 8.72 -11.28 -22.12
CA GLN A 3 7.29 -11.13 -21.87
C GLN A 3 7.07 -9.69 -21.42
N ASN A 4 6.24 -8.95 -22.17
CA ASN A 4 5.81 -7.60 -21.79
C ASN A 4 4.92 -7.75 -20.54
N PHE A 5 5.54 -7.66 -19.37
CA PHE A 5 4.84 -7.71 -18.10
C PHE A 5 4.04 -6.42 -17.92
N THR A 6 2.75 -6.57 -17.63
CA THR A 6 1.81 -5.46 -17.40
C THR A 6 1.52 -5.32 -15.91
N GLY A 7 1.17 -4.10 -15.46
CA GLY A 7 0.82 -3.83 -14.06
C GLY A 7 1.87 -3.05 -13.27
N GLU A 8 2.82 -2.41 -13.97
CA GLU A 8 3.74 -1.47 -13.33
C GLU A 8 2.97 -0.22 -12.87
N HIS A 9 3.21 0.15 -11.62
CA HIS A 9 2.79 1.43 -11.09
C HIS A 9 3.68 2.53 -11.69
N ASN A 10 3.11 3.70 -12.00
CA ASN A 10 3.92 4.81 -12.50
C ASN A 10 4.85 5.31 -11.38
N PRO A 11 6.18 5.13 -11.48
CA PRO A 11 7.09 5.49 -10.41
C PRO A 11 7.08 7.00 -10.12
N GLU A 12 6.68 7.84 -11.06
CA GLU A 12 6.54 9.28 -10.84
C GLU A 12 5.39 9.64 -9.89
N ILE A 13 4.37 8.78 -9.76
CA ILE A 13 3.23 8.97 -8.86
C ILE A 13 3.49 8.32 -7.50
N TRP A 14 4.16 7.16 -7.51
CA TRP A 14 4.34 6.31 -6.33
C TRP A 14 5.72 6.46 -5.68
N SER A 15 6.19 7.71 -5.62
CA SER A 15 7.41 8.14 -4.96
C SER A 15 7.10 8.73 -3.59
N ALA A 16 8.02 8.57 -2.63
CA ALA A 16 7.84 9.14 -1.31
C ALA A 16 7.99 10.67 -1.37
N ASP A 17 7.06 11.40 -0.74
CA ASP A 17 7.26 12.81 -0.45
C ASP A 17 8.40 12.96 0.58
N LEU A 18 9.32 13.89 0.36
CA LEU A 18 10.45 14.13 1.25
C LEU A 18 10.02 14.42 2.69
N GLU A 19 8.89 15.11 2.86
CA GLU A 19 8.35 15.46 4.18
C GLU A 19 7.87 14.22 4.95
N SER A 20 7.45 13.16 4.23
CA SER A 20 6.90 11.94 4.83
C SER A 20 7.89 11.20 5.73
N PHE A 21 9.20 11.39 5.53
CA PHE A 21 10.24 10.80 6.38
C PHE A 21 10.37 11.49 7.74
N PHE A 22 9.93 12.75 7.84
CA PHE A 22 10.12 13.59 9.02
C PHE A 22 8.83 13.97 9.72
N VAL A 23 7.68 13.84 9.04
CA VAL A 23 6.36 14.19 9.58
C VAL A 23 5.52 12.92 9.74
N PRO A 24 4.86 12.71 10.90
CA PRO A 24 3.97 11.56 11.07
C PRO A 24 2.79 11.59 10.08
N SER A 25 2.59 10.49 9.34
CA SER A 25 1.51 10.36 8.36
C SER A 25 0.14 10.14 9.00
N GLY A 26 -0.91 10.15 8.17
CA GLY A 26 -2.28 9.82 8.57
C GLY A 26 -2.49 8.40 9.14
N ILE A 27 -1.47 7.53 9.17
CA ILE A 27 -1.55 6.23 9.85
C ILE A 27 -1.21 6.36 11.35
N SER A 28 -0.30 7.27 11.71
CA SER A 28 0.08 7.52 13.11
C SER A 28 -1.06 8.20 13.89
N THR A 29 -1.15 7.91 15.19
CA THR A 29 -1.99 8.63 16.15
C THR A 29 -1.68 10.13 16.12
N TRP A 30 -0.40 10.48 16.13
CA TRP A 30 0.08 11.86 16.19
C TRP A 30 -0.13 12.58 14.86
N GLY A 31 0.13 11.88 13.75
CA GLY A 31 -0.08 12.42 12.41
C GLY A 31 -1.53 12.81 12.16
N ARG A 32 -2.47 11.93 12.49
CA ARG A 32 -3.91 12.22 12.39
C ARG A 32 -4.35 13.40 13.23
N ARG A 33 -3.84 13.51 14.47
CA ARG A 33 -4.28 14.53 15.42
C ARG A 33 -3.71 15.92 15.14
N TRP A 34 -2.44 16.01 14.72
CA TRP A 34 -1.73 17.29 14.68
C TRP A 34 -1.14 17.66 13.32
N PHE A 35 -0.84 16.69 12.45
CA PHE A 35 -0.14 16.95 11.19
C PHE A 35 -1.03 16.86 9.95
N SER A 36 -2.35 16.83 10.14
CA SER A 36 -3.32 16.68 9.05
C SER A 36 -3.34 17.81 8.03
N GLY A 37 -2.78 18.98 8.35
CA GLY A 37 -2.62 20.07 7.38
C GLY A 37 -1.38 19.93 6.48
N ILE A 38 -0.53 18.93 6.74
CA ILE A 38 0.70 18.68 5.96
C ILE A 38 0.50 17.41 5.12
N TRP A 39 0.25 16.28 5.78
CA TRP A 39 0.26 14.99 5.08
C TRP A 39 -0.91 14.76 4.12
N LYS A 40 -1.97 15.58 4.18
CA LYS A 40 -3.10 15.47 3.25
C LYS A 40 -2.75 15.90 1.83
N ASP A 41 -1.76 16.78 1.69
CA ASP A 41 -1.39 17.36 0.42
C ASP A 41 -0.30 16.56 -0.29
N TRP A 42 0.33 15.60 0.39
CA TRP A 42 1.34 14.73 -0.21
C TRP A 42 0.81 13.97 -1.41
N THR A 43 1.68 13.75 -2.39
CA THR A 43 1.41 12.98 -3.61
C THR A 43 1.07 11.53 -3.27
N GLY A 44 0.46 10.76 -4.17
CA GLY A 44 0.15 9.35 -3.93
C GLY A 44 -1.02 9.14 -2.95
N ASN A 45 -0.97 8.09 -2.14
CA ASN A 45 -2.01 7.80 -1.14
C ASN A 45 -1.41 7.72 0.28
N THR A 46 -2.26 7.74 1.31
CA THR A 46 -1.82 7.68 2.71
C THR A 46 -1.05 6.41 3.06
N ALA A 47 -1.32 5.29 2.36
CA ALA A 47 -0.66 4.02 2.60
C ALA A 47 0.79 4.00 2.09
N GLU A 48 1.03 4.60 0.92
CA GLU A 48 2.33 4.66 0.23
C GLU A 48 3.04 6.02 0.49
N ASN A 49 2.64 6.77 1.53
CA ASN A 49 3.41 7.90 2.10
C ASN A 49 3.45 7.83 3.62
N SER A 50 3.78 6.64 4.11
CA SER A 50 3.89 6.35 5.55
C SER A 50 5.34 6.03 5.94
N ASN A 51 6.23 6.92 5.53
CA ASN A 51 7.68 6.72 5.61
C ASN A 51 8.34 7.30 6.85
N TYR A 52 7.53 7.82 7.79
CA TYR A 52 8.00 8.48 9.01
C TYR A 52 9.08 7.65 9.72
N LEU A 53 10.27 8.24 9.88
CA LEU A 53 11.45 7.56 10.41
C LEU A 53 11.55 7.58 11.93
N GLY A 54 10.74 8.40 12.61
CA GLY A 54 10.82 8.58 14.06
C GLY A 54 11.99 9.46 14.48
N TYR A 55 11.73 10.51 15.23
CA TYR A 55 12.75 11.40 15.77
C TYR A 55 13.69 10.67 16.73
N ILE A 56 13.19 9.75 17.55
CA ILE A 56 14.04 8.98 18.47
C ILE A 56 15.02 8.10 17.68
N VAL A 57 14.51 7.43 16.65
CA VAL A 57 15.30 6.57 15.75
C VAL A 57 16.33 7.40 14.97
N LEU A 58 15.95 8.57 14.46
CA LEU A 58 16.86 9.51 13.79
C LEU A 58 17.99 9.96 14.72
N ILE A 59 17.67 10.42 15.92
CA ILE A 59 18.66 10.91 16.90
C ILE A 59 19.64 9.79 17.28
N LEU A 60 19.15 8.59 17.58
CA LEU A 60 19.99 7.45 17.92
C LEU A 60 20.86 7.00 16.76
N SER A 61 20.34 7.04 15.54
CA SER A 61 21.08 6.68 14.34
C SER A 61 22.21 7.69 14.07
N ILE A 62 21.92 8.99 14.11
CA ILE A 62 22.94 10.05 13.96
C ILE A 62 24.01 9.90 15.05
N TYR A 63 23.60 9.67 16.29
CA TYR A 63 24.51 9.44 17.41
C TYR A 63 25.44 8.25 17.16
N ALA A 64 24.91 7.13 16.66
CA ALA A 64 25.69 5.94 16.31
C ALA A 64 26.74 6.26 15.23
N VAL A 65 26.34 6.96 14.16
CA VAL A 65 27.22 7.33 13.04
C VAL A 65 28.38 8.22 13.48
N VAL A 66 28.13 9.19 14.37
CA VAL A 66 29.17 10.07 14.88
C VAL A 66 30.18 9.32 15.77
N LYS A 67 29.71 8.31 16.52
CA LYS A 67 30.53 7.59 17.50
C LYS A 67 31.28 6.38 16.94
N ASP A 68 30.72 5.67 15.98
CA ASP A 68 31.21 4.37 15.56
C ASP A 68 31.42 4.28 14.05
N ARG A 69 32.66 4.01 13.63
CA ARG A 69 33.01 3.86 12.21
C ARG A 69 32.40 2.61 11.58
N ARG A 70 32.02 1.60 12.37
CA ARG A 70 31.32 0.40 11.89
C ARG A 70 29.95 0.73 11.29
N CYS A 71 29.37 1.87 11.66
CA CYS A 71 28.10 2.34 11.12
C CYS A 71 28.18 2.79 9.65
N ARG A 72 29.38 3.10 9.12
CA ARG A 72 29.54 3.69 7.78
C ARG A 72 28.83 2.92 6.67
N PHE A 73 28.95 1.60 6.67
CA PHE A 73 28.30 0.75 5.67
C PHE A 73 26.78 0.94 5.71
N TRP A 74 26.18 0.84 6.90
CA TRP A 74 24.74 1.00 7.10
C TRP A 74 24.26 2.42 6.83
N THR A 75 25.07 3.44 7.11
CA THR A 75 24.78 4.82 6.74
C THR A 75 24.73 5.00 5.23
N VAL A 76 25.74 4.50 4.51
CA VAL A 76 25.78 4.61 3.05
C VAL A 76 24.64 3.82 2.42
N ALA A 77 24.38 2.59 2.87
CA ALA A 77 23.26 1.78 2.41
C ALA A 77 21.91 2.47 2.67
N GLY A 78 21.70 3.00 3.89
CA GLY A 78 20.50 3.75 4.25
C GLY A 78 20.31 4.98 3.37
N LEU A 79 21.35 5.77 3.13
CA LEU A 79 21.30 6.93 2.24
C LEU A 79 20.95 6.54 0.80
N ILE A 80 21.50 5.43 0.28
CA ILE A 80 21.14 4.92 -1.04
C ILE A 80 19.65 4.58 -1.08
N PHE A 81 19.14 3.81 -0.12
CA PHE A 81 17.72 3.44 -0.09
C PHE A 81 16.79 4.63 0.12
N PHE A 82 17.20 5.63 0.91
CA PHE A 82 16.49 6.89 1.05
C PHE A 82 16.36 7.63 -0.29
N VAL A 83 17.46 7.79 -1.02
CA VAL A 83 17.45 8.43 -2.35
C VAL A 83 16.61 7.63 -3.35
N MET A 84 16.66 6.29 -3.28
CA MET A 84 15.84 5.42 -4.13
C MET A 84 14.34 5.55 -3.80
N ALA A 85 13.98 5.77 -2.54
CA ALA A 85 12.59 5.93 -2.10
C ALA A 85 11.93 7.22 -2.60
N LEU A 86 12.72 8.28 -2.81
CA LEU A 86 12.28 9.52 -3.44
C LEU A 86 11.94 9.36 -4.94
N GLY A 87 12.26 8.21 -5.54
CA GLY A 87 11.94 7.87 -6.92
C GLY A 87 12.63 8.74 -7.97
N PRO A 88 12.10 8.82 -9.21
CA PRO A 88 12.77 9.48 -10.33
C PRO A 88 12.87 11.00 -10.17
N TYR A 89 11.87 11.61 -9.50
CA TYR A 89 11.75 13.04 -9.29
C TYR A 89 11.31 13.27 -7.85
N PRO A 90 11.98 14.17 -7.09
CA PRO A 90 11.63 14.43 -5.72
C PRO A 90 10.26 15.10 -5.61
N HIS A 91 9.48 14.65 -4.64
CA HIS A 91 8.22 15.27 -4.23
C HIS A 91 8.43 16.00 -2.91
N ILE A 92 7.94 17.24 -2.80
CA ILE A 92 8.01 18.03 -1.56
C ILE A 92 6.68 18.74 -1.38
N GLY A 93 6.00 18.48 -0.27
CA GLY A 93 4.75 19.13 0.10
C GLY A 93 3.66 18.96 -0.97
N GLY A 94 3.58 17.76 -1.56
CA GLY A 94 2.59 17.45 -2.59
C GLY A 94 2.97 17.85 -4.02
N LYS A 95 4.15 18.45 -4.22
CA LYS A 95 4.58 18.94 -5.54
C LYS A 95 5.78 18.15 -6.03
N GLN A 96 5.68 17.68 -7.27
CA GLN A 96 6.80 17.07 -7.97
C GLN A 96 7.74 18.14 -8.54
N PHE A 97 9.04 17.97 -8.31
CA PHE A 97 10.08 18.83 -8.87
C PHE A 97 10.84 18.06 -9.95
N SER A 98 11.04 18.66 -11.12
CA SER A 98 11.67 18.02 -12.29
C SER A 98 13.20 17.89 -12.20
N ILE A 99 13.72 17.61 -11.00
CA ILE A 99 15.15 17.38 -10.78
C ILE A 99 15.38 15.86 -10.85
N PRO A 100 16.13 15.36 -11.84
CA PRO A 100 16.31 13.92 -12.01
C PRO A 100 17.16 13.33 -10.88
N LEU A 101 16.66 12.27 -10.25
CA LEU A 101 17.35 11.52 -9.20
C LEU A 101 17.99 10.23 -9.75
N PRO A 102 18.94 9.61 -9.01
CA PRO A 102 19.60 8.37 -9.43
C PRO A 102 18.65 7.24 -9.79
N TYR A 103 17.46 7.18 -9.19
CA TYR A 103 16.43 6.19 -9.52
C TYR A 103 16.14 6.13 -11.03
N LEU A 104 16.19 7.26 -11.75
CA LEU A 104 15.94 7.31 -13.19
C LEU A 104 16.96 6.49 -13.98
N LEU A 105 18.22 6.47 -13.55
CA LEU A 105 19.26 5.61 -14.13
C LEU A 105 18.98 4.15 -13.83
N PHE A 106 18.66 3.83 -12.57
CA PHE A 106 18.34 2.46 -12.15
C PHE A 106 17.14 1.89 -12.89
N HIS A 107 16.07 2.67 -13.01
CA HIS A 107 14.86 2.33 -13.75
C HIS A 107 15.13 2.08 -15.23
N ARG A 108 16.07 2.82 -15.84
CA ARG A 108 16.40 2.69 -17.27
C ARG A 108 17.33 1.51 -17.58
N TYR A 109 18.31 1.24 -16.71
CA TYR A 109 19.40 0.31 -17.02
C TYR A 109 19.36 -1.01 -16.27
N ILE A 110 18.70 -1.08 -15.10
CA ILE A 110 18.64 -2.31 -14.32
C ILE A 110 17.32 -3.04 -14.62
N PRO A 111 17.36 -4.24 -15.25
CA PRO A 111 16.17 -5.03 -15.43
C PRO A 111 15.55 -5.35 -14.06
N PHE A 112 14.23 -5.51 -13.98
CA PHE A 112 13.45 -5.74 -12.75
C PHE A 112 13.17 -4.49 -11.89
N ILE A 113 13.95 -3.41 -11.93
CA ILE A 113 13.60 -2.18 -11.19
C ILE A 113 12.38 -1.50 -11.82
N SER A 114 12.28 -1.51 -13.16
CA SER A 114 11.07 -1.07 -13.86
C SER A 114 9.82 -1.83 -13.41
N PHE A 115 9.99 -3.08 -12.97
CA PHE A 115 8.88 -3.91 -12.52
C PHE A 115 8.33 -3.48 -11.14
N THR A 116 9.13 -2.86 -10.27
CA THR A 116 8.68 -2.57 -8.90
C THR A 116 7.64 -1.45 -8.84
N GLY A 117 7.75 -0.44 -9.73
CA GLY A 117 6.76 0.62 -9.98
C GLY A 117 6.42 1.56 -8.81
N VAL A 118 6.84 1.23 -7.58
CA VAL A 118 6.56 1.96 -6.35
C VAL A 118 7.90 2.22 -5.64
N PRO A 119 8.65 3.26 -6.05
CA PRO A 119 9.91 3.63 -5.42
C PRO A 119 9.83 3.77 -3.90
N GLU A 120 8.74 4.33 -3.37
CA GLU A 120 8.56 4.59 -1.94
C GLU A 120 8.90 3.39 -1.05
N ARG A 121 8.63 2.16 -1.49
CA ARG A 121 8.90 0.90 -0.75
C ARG A 121 10.37 0.59 -0.49
N PHE A 122 11.31 1.33 -1.08
CA PHE A 122 12.71 1.30 -0.64
C PHE A 122 12.87 1.79 0.80
N ASP A 123 11.87 2.49 1.34
CA ASP A 123 11.81 2.88 2.75
C ASP A 123 11.92 1.69 3.72
N ILE A 124 11.47 0.49 3.34
CA ILE A 124 11.59 -0.72 4.16
C ILE A 124 13.07 -1.04 4.40
N MET A 125 13.89 -0.93 3.34
CA MET A 125 15.33 -1.16 3.43
C MET A 125 16.05 -0.03 4.17
N LEU A 126 15.58 1.22 4.02
CA LEU A 126 16.04 2.34 4.84
C LEU A 126 15.76 2.09 6.33
N LYS A 127 14.53 1.72 6.69
CA LYS A 127 14.12 1.41 8.08
C LYS A 127 14.93 0.24 8.65
N LEU A 128 15.25 -0.77 7.84
CA LEU A 128 16.19 -1.84 8.21
C LEU A 128 17.57 -1.26 8.56
N CYS A 129 18.17 -0.45 7.68
CA CYS A 129 19.48 0.16 7.95
C CYS A 129 19.45 1.01 9.24
N MET A 130 18.40 1.82 9.41
CA MET A 130 18.20 2.65 10.61
C MET A 130 18.07 1.81 11.87
N SER A 131 17.37 0.68 11.85
CA SER A 131 17.25 -0.23 12.99
C SER A 131 18.61 -0.78 13.46
N VAL A 132 19.51 -1.08 12.52
CA VAL A 132 20.87 -1.51 12.84
C VAL A 132 21.66 -0.37 13.48
N LEU A 133 21.56 0.85 12.91
CA LEU A 133 22.19 2.05 13.48
C LEU A 133 21.69 2.36 14.89
N VAL A 134 20.39 2.24 15.14
CA VAL A 134 19.80 2.37 16.48
C VAL A 134 20.41 1.34 17.44
N GLY A 135 20.60 0.10 17.02
CA GLY A 135 21.27 -0.93 17.83
C GLY A 135 22.69 -0.53 18.26
N TYR A 136 23.48 0.03 17.34
CA TYR A 136 24.79 0.60 17.67
C TYR A 136 24.68 1.81 18.61
N GLY A 137 23.72 2.71 18.37
CA GLY A 137 23.48 3.89 19.21
C GLY A 137 23.17 3.52 20.66
N ILE A 138 22.28 2.53 20.85
CA ILE A 138 21.92 1.98 22.17
C ILE A 138 23.11 1.30 22.84
N THR A 139 23.91 0.56 22.08
CA THR A 139 25.13 -0.08 22.59
C THR A 139 26.12 0.96 23.12
N ASN A 140 26.38 2.00 22.33
CA ASN A 140 27.27 3.10 22.71
C ASN A 140 26.76 3.87 23.94
N LEU A 141 25.44 4.09 24.05
CA LEU A 141 24.84 4.71 25.25
C LEU A 141 25.00 3.82 26.48
N ASN A 142 24.79 2.51 26.33
CA ASN A 142 24.99 1.55 27.41
C ASN A 142 26.45 1.47 27.88
N GLU A 143 27.43 1.69 27.00
CA GLU A 143 28.84 1.81 27.37
C GLU A 143 29.15 3.09 28.17
N ILE A 144 28.51 4.20 27.86
CA ILE A 144 28.62 5.43 28.66
C ILE A 144 28.01 5.22 30.05
N ILE A 145 26.84 4.60 30.14
CA ILE A 145 26.22 4.26 31.42
C ILE A 145 27.19 3.37 32.23
N LEU A 146 27.79 2.36 31.61
CA LEU A 146 28.80 1.53 32.27
C LEU A 146 29.97 2.33 32.85
N SER A 147 30.53 3.27 32.09
CA SER A 147 31.72 4.02 32.53
C SER A 147 31.44 4.97 33.70
N ILE A 148 30.26 5.60 33.71
CA ILE A 148 29.81 6.48 34.81
C ILE A 148 29.65 5.67 36.10
N PHE A 149 29.00 4.50 36.04
CA PHE A 149 28.78 3.67 37.22
C PHE A 149 30.06 2.98 37.72
N LYS A 150 31.00 2.67 36.82
CA LYS A 150 32.32 2.11 37.19
C LYS A 150 33.20 3.14 37.90
N ASN A 151 33.19 4.41 37.47
CA ASN A 151 33.97 5.47 38.11
C ASN A 151 33.44 5.88 39.49
N LYS A 152 32.13 5.73 39.74
CA LYS A 152 31.49 6.20 40.97
C LYS A 152 31.50 5.16 42.12
N MET A 153 31.81 3.89 41.85
CA MET A 153 31.74 2.82 42.85
C MET A 153 33.05 2.04 42.98
N ARG A 154 33.85 2.40 43.99
CA ARG A 154 35.20 1.85 44.26
C ARG A 154 35.21 0.58 45.13
N SER A 155 34.11 0.11 45.70
CA SER A 155 34.13 -1.11 46.55
C SER A 155 32.74 -1.70 46.79
N ARG A 156 32.54 -2.96 46.35
CA ARG A 156 31.68 -4.04 46.90
C ARG A 156 31.48 -5.14 45.82
N SER A 157 31.35 -6.39 46.27
CA SER A 157 31.19 -7.66 45.51
C SER A 157 30.89 -7.54 44.00
N ILE A 158 31.78 -8.11 43.17
CA ILE A 158 31.75 -8.11 41.69
C ILE A 158 30.41 -8.64 41.16
N THR A 159 29.82 -9.65 41.82
CA THR A 159 28.57 -10.28 41.39
C THR A 159 27.38 -9.33 41.54
N ALA A 160 27.24 -8.65 42.68
CA ALA A 160 26.15 -7.69 42.91
C ALA A 160 26.24 -6.48 41.95
N MET A 161 27.47 -6.08 41.59
CA MET A 161 27.73 -5.02 40.61
C MET A 161 27.22 -5.40 39.21
N ARG A 162 27.50 -6.63 38.76
CA ARG A 162 27.06 -7.12 37.44
C ARG A 162 25.54 -7.13 37.31
N TRP A 163 24.83 -7.61 38.34
CA TRP A 163 23.36 -7.63 38.35
C TRP A 163 22.75 -6.23 38.30
N ARG A 164 23.25 -5.28 39.11
CA ARG A 164 22.76 -3.90 39.10
C ARG A 164 22.92 -3.22 37.75
N ILE A 165 24.09 -3.38 37.13
CA ILE A 165 24.36 -2.85 35.79
C ILE A 165 23.40 -3.47 34.77
N ALA A 166 23.21 -4.79 34.81
CA ALA A 166 22.29 -5.48 33.90
C ALA A 166 20.85 -4.95 34.06
N THR A 167 20.37 -4.77 35.29
CA THR A 167 19.05 -4.20 35.57
C THR A 167 18.91 -2.78 35.00
N VAL A 168 19.89 -1.90 35.22
CA VAL A 168 19.85 -0.53 34.68
C VAL A 168 19.79 -0.55 33.16
N LYS A 169 20.58 -1.39 32.50
CA LYS A 169 20.54 -1.53 31.03
C LYS A 169 19.19 -2.04 30.54
N ILE A 170 18.62 -3.04 31.20
CA ILE A 170 17.31 -3.60 30.84
C ILE A 170 16.23 -2.53 30.98
N VAL A 171 16.22 -1.80 32.11
CA VAL A 171 15.25 -0.73 32.34
C VAL A 171 15.42 0.40 31.33
N PHE A 172 16.65 0.86 31.08
CA PHE A 172 16.93 1.91 30.10
C PHE A 172 16.49 1.52 28.68
N ASN A 173 16.88 0.31 28.23
CA ASN A 173 16.48 -0.19 26.92
C ASN A 173 14.95 -0.40 26.83
N GLY A 174 14.31 -0.84 27.91
CA GLY A 174 12.86 -1.00 28.00
C GLY A 174 12.12 0.34 27.88
N ILE A 175 12.58 1.37 28.59
CA ILE A 175 12.04 2.74 28.46
C ILE A 175 12.19 3.22 27.03
N LEU A 176 13.36 3.03 26.42
CA LEU A 176 13.60 3.47 25.04
C LEU A 176 12.69 2.75 24.04
N ALA A 177 12.50 1.44 24.20
CA ALA A 177 11.57 0.67 23.37
C ALA A 177 10.12 1.17 23.52
N VAL A 178 9.69 1.51 24.74
CA VAL A 178 8.37 2.10 24.98
C VAL A 178 8.26 3.48 24.33
N LEU A 179 9.27 4.34 24.43
CA LEU A 179 9.25 5.65 23.79
C LEU A 179 9.17 5.56 22.27
N ILE A 180 9.92 4.65 21.65
CA ILE A 180 9.83 4.36 20.21
C ILE A 180 8.43 3.83 19.89
N GLY A 181 7.90 2.88 20.67
CA GLY A 181 6.55 2.35 20.46
C GLY A 181 5.45 3.41 20.58
N LEU A 182 5.59 4.36 21.50
CA LEU A 182 4.68 5.51 21.65
C LEU A 182 4.79 6.47 20.46
N GLU A 183 5.99 6.71 19.95
CA GLU A 183 6.20 7.53 18.76
C GLU A 183 5.51 6.94 17.51
N TYR A 184 5.58 5.62 17.34
CA TYR A 184 4.94 4.90 16.23
C TYR A 184 3.49 4.47 16.50
N LEU A 185 2.88 4.96 17.59
CA LEU A 185 1.53 4.56 17.96
C LEU A 185 0.52 4.86 16.84
N ALA A 186 -0.37 3.90 16.57
CA ALA A 186 -1.38 3.96 15.52
C ALA A 186 -2.80 3.69 16.06
N ILE A 187 -3.10 4.23 17.24
CA ILE A 187 -4.40 4.11 17.93
C ILE A 187 -5.23 5.40 17.71
N PRO A 188 -6.51 5.31 17.32
CA PRO A 188 -7.24 4.08 16.97
C PRO A 188 -6.79 3.54 15.60
N TYR A 189 -6.69 2.22 15.48
CA TYR A 189 -6.52 1.61 14.17
C TYR A 189 -7.85 1.69 13.43
N VAL A 190 -7.91 2.45 12.34
CA VAL A 190 -9.16 2.64 11.59
C VAL A 190 -9.48 1.36 10.85
N THR A 191 -10.60 0.74 11.22
CA THR A 191 -11.16 -0.39 10.51
C THR A 191 -12.47 0.03 9.86
N THR A 192 -12.76 -0.56 8.69
CA THR A 192 -14.04 -0.39 8.02
C THR A 192 -14.78 -1.71 8.09
N LYS A 193 -16.00 -1.69 8.64
CA LYS A 193 -16.88 -2.84 8.56
C LYS A 193 -17.43 -2.90 7.13
N ILE A 194 -17.14 -4.01 6.44
CA ILE A 194 -17.72 -4.27 5.13
C ILE A 194 -19.07 -4.95 5.37
N GLU A 195 -20.15 -4.25 5.04
CA GLU A 195 -21.48 -4.84 5.04
C GLU A 195 -21.70 -5.56 3.71
N VAL A 196 -22.28 -6.75 3.79
CA VAL A 196 -22.50 -7.62 2.62
C VAL A 196 -23.94 -7.43 2.18
N PRO A 197 -24.18 -6.84 0.99
CA PRO A 197 -25.52 -6.67 0.45
C PRO A 197 -26.29 -7.99 0.40
N SER A 198 -27.59 -7.92 0.63
CA SER A 198 -28.49 -9.07 0.71
C SER A 198 -28.44 -9.94 -0.55
N PHE A 199 -28.32 -9.32 -1.73
CA PHE A 199 -28.24 -10.03 -3.01
C PHE A 199 -27.02 -10.96 -3.12
N TYR A 200 -25.86 -10.58 -2.59
CA TYR A 200 -24.68 -11.46 -2.58
C TYR A 200 -24.93 -12.75 -1.78
N ARG A 201 -25.68 -12.66 -0.67
CA ARG A 201 -26.08 -13.83 0.12
C ARG A 201 -27.14 -14.68 -0.58
N GLN A 202 -27.98 -14.06 -1.42
CA GLN A 202 -28.92 -14.78 -2.27
C GLN A 202 -28.19 -15.57 -3.34
N MET A 203 -27.26 -14.95 -4.08
CA MET A 203 -26.42 -15.63 -5.06
C MET A 203 -25.61 -16.78 -4.44
N ALA A 204 -25.15 -16.64 -3.20
CA ALA A 204 -24.43 -17.69 -2.50
C ALA A 204 -25.24 -18.99 -2.30
N LYS A 205 -26.58 -18.90 -2.28
CA LYS A 205 -27.47 -20.07 -2.14
C LYS A 205 -27.82 -20.73 -3.47
N ASP A 206 -27.58 -20.03 -4.57
CA ASP A 206 -27.85 -20.52 -5.91
C ASP A 206 -26.80 -21.60 -6.27
N ILE A 207 -27.26 -22.74 -6.75
CA ILE A 207 -26.40 -23.87 -7.14
C ILE A 207 -25.89 -23.75 -8.59
N GLU A 208 -26.46 -22.86 -9.40
CA GLU A 208 -26.08 -22.72 -10.79
C GLU A 208 -24.69 -22.08 -10.95
N HIS A 209 -23.96 -22.51 -11.96
CA HIS A 209 -22.66 -21.93 -12.31
C HIS A 209 -22.85 -20.86 -13.36
N TYR A 210 -22.45 -19.62 -13.05
CA TYR A 210 -22.47 -18.48 -13.97
C TYR A 210 -21.39 -17.46 -13.62
N GLY A 211 -21.13 -16.58 -14.57
CA GLY A 211 -20.30 -15.40 -14.43
C GLY A 211 -21.08 -14.21 -13.85
N VAL A 212 -20.38 -13.39 -13.06
CA VAL A 212 -20.88 -12.12 -12.53
C VAL A 212 -19.90 -11.02 -12.90
N ILE A 213 -20.42 -9.88 -13.36
CA ILE A 213 -19.64 -8.65 -13.54
C ILE A 213 -19.96 -7.73 -12.37
N ASP A 214 -18.94 -7.29 -11.63
CA ASP A 214 -19.09 -6.39 -10.49
C ASP A 214 -18.27 -5.11 -10.74
N ILE A 215 -18.96 -3.98 -10.90
CA ILE A 215 -18.41 -2.72 -11.37
C ILE A 215 -18.58 -1.61 -10.30
N PRO A 216 -17.50 -0.87 -9.97
CA PRO A 216 -16.14 -1.03 -10.48
C PRO A 216 -15.39 -2.18 -9.80
N SER A 217 -14.46 -2.79 -10.53
CA SER A 217 -13.61 -3.85 -9.99
C SER A 217 -12.67 -3.30 -8.90
N ARG A 218 -12.95 -3.66 -7.64
CA ARG A 218 -12.23 -3.19 -6.45
C ARG A 218 -11.80 -4.38 -5.59
N PRO A 219 -10.84 -4.22 -4.66
CA PRO A 219 -10.50 -5.28 -3.70
C PRO A 219 -11.73 -5.84 -2.95
N VAL A 220 -12.74 -4.99 -2.69
CA VAL A 220 -14.00 -5.40 -2.06
C VAL A 220 -14.77 -6.41 -2.91
N THR A 221 -14.72 -6.34 -4.25
CA THR A 221 -15.42 -7.28 -5.13
C THR A 221 -14.82 -8.69 -5.03
N LEU A 222 -13.50 -8.80 -4.80
CA LEU A 222 -12.86 -10.09 -4.50
C LEU A 222 -13.31 -10.65 -3.15
N TYR A 223 -13.51 -9.79 -2.14
CA TYR A 223 -14.09 -10.23 -0.87
C TYR A 223 -15.52 -10.74 -1.07
N MET A 224 -16.36 -10.04 -1.85
CA MET A 224 -17.71 -10.51 -2.19
C MET A 224 -17.69 -11.82 -2.97
N ALA A 225 -16.71 -12.03 -3.85
CA ALA A 225 -16.52 -13.28 -4.57
C ALA A 225 -16.31 -14.49 -3.66
N THR A 226 -15.70 -14.31 -2.48
CA THR A 226 -15.59 -15.41 -1.50
C THR A 226 -16.92 -15.80 -0.86
N ILE A 227 -17.91 -14.89 -0.90
CA ILE A 227 -19.24 -15.08 -0.33
C ILE A 227 -20.15 -15.74 -1.34
N HIS A 228 -20.28 -15.15 -2.53
CA HIS A 228 -21.22 -15.66 -3.54
C HIS A 228 -20.67 -16.85 -4.33
N GLN A 229 -19.35 -17.07 -4.32
CA GLN A 229 -18.65 -18.20 -4.97
C GLN A 229 -18.98 -18.41 -6.45
N LYS A 230 -19.36 -17.32 -7.14
CA LYS A 230 -19.60 -17.31 -8.60
C LYS A 230 -18.33 -16.84 -9.32
N SER A 231 -18.20 -17.22 -10.59
CA SER A 231 -17.06 -16.78 -11.39
C SER A 231 -17.13 -15.27 -11.57
N LEU A 232 -16.06 -14.55 -11.23
CA LEU A 232 -16.00 -13.10 -11.37
C LEU A 232 -15.33 -12.73 -12.69
N VAL A 233 -15.98 -11.89 -13.48
CA VAL A 233 -15.38 -11.28 -14.67
C VAL A 233 -14.50 -10.11 -14.23
N GLY A 234 -13.20 -10.22 -14.48
CA GLY A 234 -12.21 -9.24 -14.02
C GLY A 234 -11.75 -9.50 -12.59
N GLY A 235 -11.79 -8.48 -11.73
CA GLY A 235 -11.26 -8.54 -10.37
C GLY A 235 -9.93 -7.79 -10.20
N TYR A 236 -9.67 -7.31 -8.99
CA TYR A 236 -8.41 -6.64 -8.64
C TYR A 236 -7.34 -7.67 -8.25
N VAL A 237 -6.71 -8.31 -9.25
CA VAL A 237 -5.61 -9.26 -9.02
C VAL A 237 -4.25 -8.60 -9.22
N SER A 238 -3.25 -8.96 -8.42
CA SER A 238 -1.91 -8.34 -8.46
C SER A 238 -1.18 -8.53 -9.78
N ARG A 239 -1.45 -9.64 -10.49
CA ARG A 239 -0.82 -9.97 -11.78
C ARG A 239 -1.84 -10.65 -12.70
N PRO A 240 -2.63 -9.89 -13.47
CA PRO A 240 -3.52 -10.47 -14.46
C PRO A 240 -2.70 -11.11 -15.58
N SER A 241 -3.15 -12.26 -16.09
CA SER A 241 -2.51 -12.90 -17.24
C SER A 241 -2.78 -12.09 -18.51
N LEU A 242 -1.89 -12.16 -19.51
CA LEU A 242 -2.11 -11.50 -20.80
C LEU A 242 -3.41 -11.96 -21.47
N LYS A 243 -3.79 -13.23 -21.29
CA LYS A 243 -5.06 -13.78 -21.78
C LYS A 243 -6.27 -13.13 -21.10
N ALA A 244 -6.21 -12.90 -19.79
CA ALA A 244 -7.27 -12.21 -19.06
C ALA A 244 -7.37 -10.74 -19.49
N LEU A 245 -6.24 -10.06 -19.69
CA LEU A 245 -6.22 -8.69 -20.18
C LEU A 245 -6.77 -8.59 -21.60
N SER A 246 -6.32 -9.45 -22.52
CA SER A 246 -6.82 -9.47 -23.90
C SER A 246 -8.31 -9.77 -23.94
N PHE A 247 -8.81 -10.66 -23.07
CA PHE A 247 -10.23 -10.91 -22.93
C PHE A 247 -10.99 -9.65 -22.50
N LEU A 248 -10.55 -8.93 -21.47
CA LEU A 248 -11.20 -7.69 -21.02
C LEU A 248 -11.11 -6.57 -22.07
N ASP A 249 -10.06 -6.55 -22.87
CA ASP A 249 -9.81 -5.48 -23.84
C ASP A 249 -10.48 -5.72 -25.21
N GLN A 250 -10.60 -6.98 -25.63
CA GLN A 250 -11.05 -7.35 -26.97
C GLN A 250 -12.50 -7.83 -27.00
N THR A 251 -13.09 -8.24 -25.86
CA THR A 251 -14.48 -8.70 -25.82
C THR A 251 -15.43 -7.48 -25.80
N PRO A 252 -16.30 -7.33 -26.82
CA PRO A 252 -17.27 -6.23 -26.85
C PRO A 252 -18.18 -6.24 -25.62
N ILE A 253 -18.72 -5.07 -25.26
CA ILE A 253 -19.52 -4.85 -24.03
C ILE A 253 -18.71 -4.98 -22.74
N ILE A 254 -17.98 -6.09 -22.53
CA ILE A 254 -17.06 -6.25 -21.40
C ILE A 254 -15.99 -5.15 -21.40
N SER A 255 -15.41 -4.82 -22.56
CA SER A 255 -14.42 -3.75 -22.66
C SER A 255 -15.02 -2.37 -22.39
N THR A 256 -16.29 -2.14 -22.72
CA THR A 256 -16.99 -0.89 -22.40
C THR A 256 -17.26 -0.78 -20.91
N LEU A 257 -17.74 -1.85 -20.29
CA LEU A 257 -18.07 -1.93 -18.88
C LEU A 257 -16.83 -1.88 -17.97
N MET A 258 -15.79 -2.66 -18.28
CA MET A 258 -14.64 -2.88 -17.41
C MET A 258 -13.45 -1.97 -17.72
N ARG A 259 -13.35 -1.45 -18.95
CA ARG A 259 -12.23 -0.59 -19.39
C ARG A 259 -12.66 0.81 -19.79
N GLY A 260 -13.97 1.10 -19.81
CA GLY A 260 -14.48 2.40 -20.26
C GLY A 260 -14.23 2.68 -21.75
N LYS A 261 -14.03 1.65 -22.58
CA LYS A 261 -13.92 1.85 -24.04
C LYS A 261 -15.24 2.37 -24.62
N PRO A 262 -15.21 3.19 -25.68
CA PRO A 262 -16.42 3.70 -26.32
C PRO A 262 -17.44 2.59 -26.59
N ALA A 263 -18.69 2.85 -26.22
CA ALA A 263 -19.79 1.92 -26.48
C ALA A 263 -20.02 1.76 -27.99
N PRO A 264 -20.31 0.54 -28.49
CA PRO A 264 -20.82 0.36 -29.83
C PRO A 264 -22.18 1.09 -30.02
N PRO A 265 -22.60 1.36 -31.28
CA PRO A 265 -23.93 1.89 -31.56
C PRO A 265 -25.04 1.02 -30.94
N SER A 266 -26.10 1.64 -30.43
CA SER A 266 -27.11 1.01 -29.56
C SER A 266 -27.63 -0.35 -30.04
N LYS A 267 -28.09 -0.45 -31.30
CA LYS A 267 -28.62 -1.69 -31.86
C LYS A 267 -27.57 -2.81 -31.94
N LEU A 268 -26.34 -2.45 -32.29
CA LEU A 268 -25.21 -3.40 -32.31
C LEU A 268 -24.81 -3.80 -30.90
N ALA A 269 -24.82 -2.86 -29.95
CA ALA A 269 -24.50 -3.10 -28.55
C ALA A 269 -25.45 -4.12 -27.92
N GLN A 270 -26.76 -4.00 -28.18
CA GLN A 270 -27.75 -4.98 -27.71
C GLN A 270 -27.49 -6.38 -28.25
N THR A 271 -27.30 -6.53 -29.56
CA THR A 271 -27.02 -7.85 -30.17
C THR A 271 -25.73 -8.46 -29.63
N LEU A 272 -24.67 -7.65 -29.50
CA LEU A 272 -23.39 -8.10 -28.94
C LEU A 272 -23.51 -8.44 -27.45
N ALA A 273 -24.31 -7.71 -26.68
CA ALA A 273 -24.51 -7.98 -25.26
C ALA A 273 -25.18 -9.33 -25.06
N THR A 274 -26.29 -9.59 -25.77
CA THR A 274 -26.98 -10.89 -25.69
C THR A 274 -26.06 -12.05 -26.07
N SER A 275 -25.27 -11.91 -27.13
CA SER A 275 -24.33 -12.98 -27.53
C SER A 275 -23.20 -13.16 -26.50
N VAL A 276 -22.57 -12.07 -26.05
CA VAL A 276 -21.45 -12.14 -25.10
C VAL A 276 -21.90 -12.70 -23.76
N PHE A 277 -23.06 -12.29 -23.24
CA PHE A 277 -23.57 -12.81 -21.98
C PHE A 277 -23.95 -14.29 -22.07
N ALA A 278 -24.53 -14.73 -23.19
CA ALA A 278 -24.81 -16.14 -23.43
C ALA A 278 -23.53 -16.98 -23.58
N ASP A 279 -22.57 -16.53 -24.40
CA ASP A 279 -21.33 -17.26 -24.70
C ASP A 279 -20.45 -17.46 -23.46
N PHE A 280 -20.40 -16.48 -22.56
CA PHE A 280 -19.63 -16.55 -21.31
C PHE A 280 -20.48 -16.92 -20.09
N ASN A 281 -21.77 -17.23 -20.29
CA ASN A 281 -22.72 -17.59 -19.25
C ASN A 281 -22.72 -16.57 -18.10
N ILE A 282 -22.82 -15.29 -18.43
CA ILE A 282 -22.84 -14.16 -17.51
C ILE A 282 -24.29 -13.88 -17.16
N ARG A 283 -24.65 -14.02 -15.88
CA ARG A 283 -26.04 -13.85 -15.43
C ARG A 283 -26.31 -12.47 -14.86
N TYR A 284 -25.39 -11.95 -14.05
CA TYR A 284 -25.62 -10.70 -13.33
C TYR A 284 -24.54 -9.66 -13.59
N ILE A 285 -24.99 -8.40 -13.76
CA ILE A 285 -24.14 -7.21 -13.67
C ILE A 285 -24.54 -6.45 -12.41
N ILE A 286 -23.56 -6.19 -11.54
CA ILE A 286 -23.74 -5.47 -10.28
C ILE A 286 -23.04 -4.11 -10.41
N THR A 287 -23.76 -3.04 -10.12
CA THR A 287 -23.22 -1.68 -10.10
C THR A 287 -23.31 -1.09 -8.69
N HIS A 288 -22.23 -0.44 -8.28
CA HIS A 288 -22.13 0.28 -7.01
C HIS A 288 -22.33 1.80 -7.15
N ASN A 289 -22.53 2.29 -8.38
CA ASN A 289 -22.72 3.70 -8.68
C ASN A 289 -23.57 3.90 -9.94
N ASP A 290 -23.92 5.16 -10.19
CA ASP A 290 -24.83 5.52 -11.28
C ASP A 290 -24.13 5.67 -12.64
N GLN A 291 -22.81 5.47 -12.69
CA GLN A 291 -21.98 5.78 -13.86
C GLN A 291 -22.37 4.99 -15.12
N HIS A 292 -22.90 3.78 -14.94
CA HIS A 292 -23.24 2.88 -16.04
C HIS A 292 -24.74 2.75 -16.29
N LEU A 293 -25.61 3.46 -15.54
CA LEU A 293 -27.07 3.32 -15.64
C LEU A 293 -27.56 3.58 -17.07
N GLN A 294 -27.15 4.68 -17.68
CA GLN A 294 -27.57 5.04 -19.04
C GLN A 294 -27.21 3.94 -20.06
N PHE A 295 -26.04 3.31 -19.90
CA PHE A 295 -25.64 2.23 -20.81
C PHE A 295 -26.40 0.93 -20.55
N LEU A 296 -26.64 0.58 -19.28
CA LEU A 296 -27.30 -0.68 -18.91
C LEU A 296 -28.83 -0.63 -19.11
N GLU A 297 -29.46 0.49 -18.77
CA GLU A 297 -30.93 0.67 -18.81
C GLU A 297 -31.40 1.21 -20.16
N ASP A 298 -30.78 2.27 -20.69
CA ASP A 298 -31.29 2.90 -21.93
C ASP A 298 -30.77 2.19 -23.19
N ILE A 299 -29.51 1.78 -23.18
CA ILE A 299 -28.86 1.17 -24.35
C ILE A 299 -29.05 -0.35 -24.35
N LEU A 300 -28.67 -1.05 -23.27
CA LEU A 300 -28.80 -2.50 -23.20
C LEU A 300 -30.18 -2.99 -22.77
N GLN A 301 -31.00 -2.12 -22.14
CA GLN A 301 -32.37 -2.45 -21.71
C GLN A 301 -32.44 -3.67 -20.78
N LEU A 302 -31.46 -3.81 -19.90
CA LEU A 302 -31.40 -4.95 -18.98
C LEU A 302 -32.41 -4.78 -17.83
N PRO A 303 -33.16 -5.84 -17.46
CA PRO A 303 -34.09 -5.78 -16.34
C PRO A 303 -33.36 -5.69 -15.00
N VAL A 304 -33.83 -4.79 -14.13
CA VAL A 304 -33.34 -4.67 -12.75
C VAL A 304 -34.00 -5.73 -11.87
N VAL A 305 -33.19 -6.62 -11.30
CA VAL A 305 -33.66 -7.68 -10.38
C VAL A 305 -33.52 -7.30 -8.91
N HIS A 306 -32.63 -6.35 -8.60
CA HIS A 306 -32.42 -5.89 -7.23
C HIS A 306 -31.90 -4.44 -7.22
N ARG A 307 -32.45 -3.61 -6.33
CA ARG A 307 -31.99 -2.24 -6.06
C ARG A 307 -32.15 -1.93 -4.58
N ALA A 308 -31.17 -2.32 -3.79
CA ALA A 308 -31.09 -2.08 -2.35
C ALA A 308 -29.63 -2.13 -1.88
N ASP A 309 -29.38 -1.82 -0.60
CA ASP A 309 -28.05 -1.94 0.03
C ASP A 309 -26.90 -1.19 -0.70
N GLY A 310 -27.24 -0.15 -1.46
CA GLY A 310 -26.28 0.65 -2.25
C GLY A 310 -25.78 -0.03 -3.52
N ILE A 311 -26.48 -1.07 -4.01
CA ILE A 311 -26.19 -1.74 -5.28
C ILE A 311 -27.42 -1.80 -6.19
N THR A 312 -27.20 -1.79 -7.49
CA THR A 312 -28.20 -2.20 -8.49
C THR A 312 -27.71 -3.43 -9.22
N VAL A 313 -28.60 -4.41 -9.41
CA VAL A 313 -28.30 -5.66 -10.09
C VAL A 313 -29.21 -5.81 -11.30
N TYR A 314 -28.58 -6.12 -12.43
CA TYR A 314 -29.23 -6.37 -13.72
C TYR A 314 -29.12 -7.85 -14.08
N ASP A 315 -30.21 -8.42 -14.58
CA ASP A 315 -30.18 -9.74 -15.21
C ASP A 315 -29.74 -9.60 -16.68
N CYS A 316 -28.90 -10.51 -17.13
CA CYS A 316 -28.36 -10.55 -18.49
C CYS A 316 -29.11 -11.54 -19.39
N HIS A 317 -30.06 -12.30 -18.82
CA HIS A 317 -30.90 -13.27 -19.51
C HIS A 317 -32.37 -12.83 -19.57
#